data_AF-A0A8J4VRS7-F1
#
_entry.id   AF-A0A8J4VRS7-F1
#
_cell.length_a   1.000
_cell.length_b   1.000
_cell.length_c   1.000
_cell.angle_alpha   90.00
_cell.angle_beta   90.00
_cell.angle_gamma   90.00
#
_symmetry.space_group_name_H-M   'P 1'
#
loop_
_entity.id
_entity.type
_entity.pdbx_description
1 polymer ?
#
loop_
_entity_poly.entity_id
_entity_poly.type
_entity_poly.pdbx_seq_one_letter_code
_entity_poly.pdbx_strand_id
1 'polypeptide(L)'
;MELAATHPRLLPLLQNPQLKPRVRVSPRPLSLTLTSNSISPVHHRRQLRMNMSKPISCSASAEDNGSTATATASPIGAVVRIGEVKRVTKETNVSVKINLDGTGVAENNTGIPFLDHMLDQLASHGLFDVHVKATGDIHIDDHHTNEDVALAIGTACLQALGDRKGINRFGDFSAPLDEALIHVALDLSGRPYLGYDLQIPTQRVGTYDTQLVEHFFQSLVNTSGMTLHIRQLAGRNSHHIIEATFKAFARALRQATEYDPRRGGTVPSSKGVLSRS
;
A
#
# COMPACT_ATOMS: atom_id res chain seq x y z
N MET A 1 44.43 48.20 11.19
CA MET A 1 45.47 48.56 12.18
C MET A 1 44.74 48.72 13.49
N GLU A 2 44.90 47.92 14.55
CA GLU A 2 45.97 47.01 14.94
C GLU A 2 45.41 46.03 15.99
N LEU A 3 46.00 44.83 16.06
CA LEU A 3 45.65 43.66 16.87
C LEU A 3 46.38 43.67 18.23
N ALA A 4 45.76 43.08 19.26
CA ALA A 4 46.44 42.38 20.37
C ALA A 4 45.39 41.51 21.11
N ALA A 5 45.28 40.20 20.91
CA ALA A 5 46.15 39.08 21.33
C ALA A 5 46.22 38.88 22.86
N THR A 6 45.50 37.88 23.40
CA THR A 6 45.90 37.08 24.59
C THR A 6 45.16 35.72 24.67
N HIS A 7 45.94 34.64 24.54
CA HIS A 7 45.76 33.27 25.03
C HIS A 7 47.18 32.78 25.42
N PRO A 8 47.42 31.67 26.14
CA PRO A 8 46.53 30.57 26.57
C PRO A 8 46.73 30.11 28.05
N ARG A 9 45.95 29.13 28.52
CA ARG A 9 46.35 28.23 29.62
C ARG A 9 46.01 26.77 29.27
N LEU A 10 46.99 25.90 29.48
CA LEU A 10 47.01 24.45 29.22
C LEU A 10 46.92 23.66 30.55
N LEU A 11 46.06 22.61 30.55
CA LEU A 11 46.18 21.23 31.10
C LEU A 11 46.49 21.00 32.61
N PRO A 12 46.01 19.88 33.24
CA PRO A 12 46.32 18.46 32.88
C PRO A 12 45.10 17.50 32.83
N LEU A 13 45.05 16.56 31.88
CA LEU A 13 45.53 15.16 31.96
C LEU A 13 45.04 14.37 33.19
N LEU A 14 43.97 13.58 33.00
CA LEU A 14 43.64 12.43 33.84
C LEU A 14 43.46 11.18 32.97
N GLN A 15 44.11 10.11 33.41
CA GLN A 15 44.25 8.82 32.76
C GLN A 15 43.01 7.92 32.97
N ASN A 16 42.65 7.16 31.93
CA ASN A 16 41.88 5.89 31.97
C ASN A 16 42.63 4.84 32.83
N PRO A 17 42.03 3.74 33.35
CA PRO A 17 41.10 2.85 32.61
C PRO A 17 40.04 2.10 33.48
N GLN A 18 39.12 1.35 32.86
CA GLN A 18 38.81 -0.06 33.18
C GLN A 18 37.69 -0.58 32.27
N LEU A 19 38.04 -1.61 31.49
CA LEU A 19 37.19 -2.35 30.57
C LEU A 19 36.29 -3.33 31.34
N LYS A 20 35.02 -3.44 30.96
CA LYS A 20 34.14 -4.57 31.38
C LYS A 20 33.98 -5.56 30.22
N PRO A 21 33.98 -6.88 30.48
CA PRO A 21 34.08 -7.89 29.44
C PRO A 21 32.77 -8.10 28.69
N ARG A 22 32.89 -8.27 27.36
CA ARG A 22 31.81 -8.60 26.43
C ARG A 22 31.60 -10.11 26.45
N VAL A 23 30.44 -10.57 26.92
CA VAL A 23 30.04 -11.98 26.86
C VAL A 23 29.88 -12.39 25.39
N ARG A 24 30.64 -13.40 24.95
CA ARG A 24 30.60 -13.95 23.59
C ARG A 24 29.76 -15.23 23.63
N VAL A 25 28.54 -15.16 23.10
CA VAL A 25 27.69 -16.35 22.90
C VAL A 25 28.02 -16.94 21.54
N SER A 26 28.53 -18.17 21.50
CA SER A 26 28.74 -18.93 20.26
C SER A 26 27.49 -19.75 19.93
N PRO A 27 26.95 -19.70 18.69
CA PRO A 27 25.88 -20.60 18.29
C PRO A 27 26.44 -21.99 17.98
N ARG A 28 25.90 -23.04 18.63
CA ARG A 28 26.12 -24.44 18.22
C ARG A 28 25.16 -24.77 17.07
N PRO A 29 25.61 -25.41 15.98
CA PRO A 29 24.70 -25.89 14.94
C PRO A 29 24.00 -27.18 15.41
N LEU A 30 22.67 -27.19 15.33
CA LEU A 30 21.85 -28.39 15.44
C LEU A 30 21.91 -29.13 14.11
N SER A 31 22.43 -30.36 14.11
CA SER A 31 22.40 -31.27 12.97
C SER A 31 21.02 -31.94 12.92
N LEU A 32 20.25 -31.65 11.87
CA LEU A 32 18.98 -32.33 11.55
C LEU A 32 19.26 -33.39 10.48
N THR A 33 19.24 -34.65 10.88
CA THR A 33 19.20 -35.80 9.98
C THR A 33 17.83 -35.89 9.30
N LEU A 34 17.78 -35.60 8.00
CA LEU A 34 16.64 -35.85 7.12
C LEU A 34 16.65 -37.32 6.68
N THR A 35 15.68 -38.10 7.13
CA THR A 35 15.35 -39.39 6.50
C THR A 35 14.44 -39.13 5.31
N SER A 36 14.96 -39.35 4.10
CA SER A 36 14.21 -39.31 2.85
C SER A 36 13.35 -40.57 2.71
N ASN A 37 12.02 -40.42 2.67
CA ASN A 37 11.14 -41.44 2.11
C ASN A 37 10.60 -40.94 0.77
N SER A 38 11.04 -41.60 -0.29
CA SER A 38 10.59 -41.46 -1.66
C SER A 38 9.24 -42.17 -1.86
N ILE A 39 8.26 -41.46 -2.38
CA ILE A 39 7.03 -42.05 -2.93
C ILE A 39 6.94 -41.62 -4.39
N SER A 40 6.99 -42.61 -5.29
CA SER A 40 6.88 -42.45 -6.74
C SER A 40 5.44 -42.15 -7.18
N PRO A 41 5.21 -41.39 -8.27
CA PRO A 41 3.87 -41.15 -8.78
C PRO A 41 3.46 -42.26 -9.76
N VAL A 42 2.26 -42.81 -9.59
CA VAL A 42 1.62 -43.71 -10.58
C VAL A 42 0.91 -42.87 -11.63
N HIS A 43 1.40 -42.94 -12.86
CA HIS A 43 0.73 -42.42 -14.04
C HIS A 43 -0.49 -43.27 -14.38
N HIS A 44 -1.67 -42.65 -14.47
CA HIS A 44 -2.79 -43.23 -15.21
C HIS A 44 -3.25 -42.29 -16.33
N ARG A 45 -2.82 -42.65 -17.53
CA ARG A 45 -3.13 -42.01 -18.81
C ARG A 45 -4.45 -42.59 -19.31
N ARG A 46 -5.53 -41.81 -19.32
CA ARG A 46 -6.73 -42.10 -20.11
C ARG A 46 -6.91 -41.02 -21.16
N GLN A 47 -6.59 -41.38 -22.40
CA GLN A 47 -7.02 -40.67 -23.59
C GLN A 47 -8.53 -40.87 -23.78
N LEU A 48 -9.27 -39.79 -23.93
CA LEU A 48 -10.62 -39.84 -24.50
C LEU A 48 -10.70 -38.84 -25.66
N ARG A 49 -11.14 -39.41 -26.79
CA ARG A 49 -11.30 -38.84 -28.13
C ARG A 49 -12.14 -37.57 -28.13
N MET A 50 -11.64 -36.55 -28.82
CA MET A 50 -12.43 -35.45 -29.37
C MET A 50 -13.33 -35.99 -30.49
N ASN A 51 -14.62 -35.68 -30.43
CA ASN A 51 -15.52 -35.80 -31.57
C ASN A 51 -16.21 -34.46 -31.79
N MET A 52 -15.99 -33.88 -32.97
CA MET A 52 -16.61 -32.65 -33.46
C MET A 52 -18.01 -32.94 -33.98
N SER A 53 -19.00 -32.12 -33.61
CA SER A 53 -20.29 -32.02 -34.30
C SER A 53 -20.87 -30.62 -34.11
N LYS A 54 -21.34 -30.05 -35.23
CA LYS A 54 -21.78 -28.67 -35.48
C LYS A 54 -23.11 -28.30 -34.77
N PRO A 55 -23.46 -26.99 -34.70
CA PRO A 55 -24.48 -26.48 -33.79
C PRO A 55 -25.89 -26.61 -34.36
N ILE A 56 -26.86 -26.85 -33.47
CA ILE A 56 -28.29 -26.71 -33.76
C ILE A 56 -28.78 -25.48 -32.98
N SER A 57 -29.22 -24.47 -33.71
CA SER A 57 -29.99 -23.34 -33.17
C SER A 57 -31.46 -23.75 -33.04
N CYS A 58 -32.04 -23.57 -31.85
CA CYS A 58 -33.49 -23.51 -31.70
C CYS A 58 -33.84 -22.44 -30.65
N SER A 59 -34.51 -21.40 -31.14
CA SER A 59 -35.32 -20.46 -30.38
C SER A 59 -36.46 -21.18 -29.66
N ALA A 60 -36.62 -20.96 -28.36
CA ALA A 60 -37.85 -21.27 -27.64
C ALA A 60 -38.08 -20.22 -26.55
N SER A 61 -39.18 -19.49 -26.71
CA SER A 61 -39.85 -18.67 -25.71
C SER A 61 -40.66 -19.55 -24.76
N ALA A 62 -40.52 -19.34 -23.45
CA ALA A 62 -41.53 -19.57 -22.39
C ALA A 62 -40.87 -19.11 -21.08
N GLU A 63 -41.33 -18.00 -20.51
CA GLU A 63 -42.28 -17.96 -19.39
C GLU A 63 -41.66 -18.33 -18.03
N ASP A 64 -41.76 -17.31 -17.19
CA ASP A 64 -41.64 -17.21 -15.74
C ASP A 64 -41.81 -18.51 -14.94
N ASN A 65 -40.84 -18.78 -14.06
CA ASN A 65 -41.14 -19.40 -12.78
C ASN A 65 -40.11 -18.97 -11.75
N GLY A 66 -40.57 -18.11 -10.84
CA GLY A 66 -39.81 -17.54 -9.74
C GLY A 66 -39.10 -18.59 -8.87
N SER A 67 -37.86 -18.27 -8.54
CA SER A 67 -37.20 -18.75 -7.35
C SER A 67 -36.63 -17.52 -6.63
N THR A 68 -37.19 -17.27 -5.45
CA THR A 68 -36.83 -16.23 -4.50
C THR A 68 -35.38 -16.43 -4.05
N ALA A 69 -34.44 -15.91 -4.83
CA ALA A 69 -33.12 -15.57 -4.31
C ALA A 69 -33.33 -14.43 -3.32
N THR A 70 -33.19 -14.73 -2.03
CA THR A 70 -33.04 -13.75 -0.96
C THR A 70 -31.87 -12.84 -1.29
N ALA A 71 -32.16 -11.73 -1.96
CA ALA A 71 -31.27 -10.60 -2.06
C ALA A 71 -30.97 -10.16 -0.62
N THR A 72 -29.74 -10.39 -0.19
CA THR A 72 -29.19 -9.76 1.00
C THR A 72 -29.30 -8.26 0.78
N ALA A 73 -30.26 -7.64 1.47
CA ALA A 73 -30.51 -6.22 1.39
C ALA A 73 -29.23 -5.46 1.76
N SER A 74 -28.67 -4.74 0.81
CA SER A 74 -27.74 -3.63 1.09
C SER A 74 -28.44 -2.68 2.07
N PRO A 75 -27.80 -2.27 3.17
CA PRO A 75 -28.45 -1.40 4.12
C PRO A 75 -28.80 -0.08 3.44
N ILE A 76 -30.08 0.27 3.54
CA ILE A 76 -30.71 1.49 3.06
C ILE A 76 -29.97 2.70 3.68
N GLY A 77 -29.36 3.55 2.83
CA GLY A 77 -28.90 4.89 3.20
C GLY A 77 -27.42 5.08 3.57
N ALA A 78 -26.52 4.17 3.21
CA ALA A 78 -25.09 4.40 3.41
C ALA A 78 -24.61 5.61 2.59
N VAL A 79 -24.24 6.69 3.27
CA VAL A 79 -23.61 7.87 2.64
C VAL A 79 -22.27 7.43 2.07
N VAL A 80 -22.07 7.62 0.77
CA VAL A 80 -20.83 7.26 0.07
C VAL A 80 -19.66 8.03 0.66
N ARG A 81 -18.57 7.33 1.04
CA ARG A 81 -17.39 7.95 1.65
C ARG A 81 -16.44 8.49 0.58
N ILE A 82 -16.60 9.76 0.27
CA ILE A 82 -15.82 10.49 -0.74
C ILE A 82 -14.98 11.59 -0.09
N GLY A 83 -13.73 11.70 -0.51
CA GLY A 83 -12.85 12.83 -0.20
C GLY A 83 -12.40 13.51 -1.49
N GLU A 84 -12.37 14.84 -1.48
CA GLU A 84 -12.02 15.67 -2.64
C GLU A 84 -11.06 16.78 -2.22
N VAL A 85 -9.91 16.83 -2.89
CA VAL A 85 -8.81 17.75 -2.56
C VAL A 85 -8.32 18.44 -3.81
N LYS A 86 -8.21 19.77 -3.75
CA LYS A 86 -7.49 20.58 -4.72
C LYS A 86 -6.35 21.30 -4.01
N ARG A 87 -5.13 21.12 -4.49
CA ARG A 87 -3.90 21.71 -3.94
C ARG A 87 -3.13 22.40 -5.05
N VAL A 88 -2.75 23.66 -4.84
CA VAL A 88 -2.04 24.48 -5.83
C VAL A 88 -0.84 25.14 -5.16
N THR A 89 0.33 24.99 -5.75
CA THR A 89 1.58 25.67 -5.37
C THR A 89 2.19 26.34 -6.60
N LYS A 90 3.43 26.83 -6.48
CA LYS A 90 4.21 27.32 -7.64
C LYS A 90 4.81 26.17 -8.46
N GLU A 91 4.94 24.99 -7.86
CA GLU A 91 5.56 23.80 -8.46
C GLU A 91 4.49 22.91 -9.11
N THR A 92 3.33 22.75 -8.46
CA THR A 92 2.29 21.80 -8.90
C THR A 92 0.86 22.35 -8.77
N ASN A 93 -0.05 21.71 -9.51
CA ASN A 93 -1.49 21.86 -9.39
C ASN A 93 -2.12 20.47 -9.45
N VAL A 94 -2.71 20.05 -8.33
CA VAL A 94 -3.17 18.68 -8.09
C VAL A 94 -4.63 18.69 -7.68
N SER A 95 -5.43 17.83 -8.32
CA SER A 95 -6.83 17.55 -7.98
C SER A 95 -7.01 16.06 -7.78
N VAL A 96 -7.56 15.66 -6.64
CA VAL A 96 -7.80 14.25 -6.27
C VAL A 96 -9.24 14.08 -5.81
N LYS A 97 -9.88 12.99 -6.24
CA LYS A 97 -11.14 12.48 -5.71
C LYS A 97 -11.01 10.99 -5.44
N ILE A 98 -11.26 10.58 -4.20
CA ILE A 98 -11.24 9.18 -3.77
C ILE A 98 -12.62 8.79 -3.25
N ASN A 99 -13.20 7.73 -3.80
CA ASN A 99 -14.35 7.03 -3.23
C ASN A 99 -13.88 5.74 -2.55
N LEU A 100 -14.04 5.63 -1.23
CA LEU A 100 -13.67 4.43 -0.48
C LEU A 100 -14.66 3.27 -0.69
N ASP A 101 -15.89 3.58 -1.09
CA ASP A 101 -16.98 2.62 -1.35
C ASP A 101 -17.22 2.49 -2.87
N GLY A 102 -16.13 2.49 -3.64
CA GLY A 102 -16.15 2.50 -5.10
C GLY A 102 -16.31 1.12 -5.73
N THR A 103 -15.99 1.09 -7.03
CA THR A 103 -16.02 -0.11 -7.87
C THR A 103 -14.68 -0.41 -8.55
N GLY A 104 -13.67 0.43 -8.30
CA GLY A 104 -12.34 0.30 -8.90
C GLY A 104 -12.15 1.14 -10.16
N VAL A 105 -12.92 2.20 -10.35
CA VAL A 105 -12.74 3.14 -11.48
C VAL A 105 -11.43 3.90 -11.30
N ALA A 106 -10.65 4.01 -12.38
CA ALA A 106 -9.38 4.73 -12.38
C ALA A 106 -9.38 5.78 -13.49
N GLU A 107 -9.18 7.04 -13.12
CA GLU A 107 -8.96 8.16 -14.04
C GLU A 107 -7.75 8.97 -13.56
N ASN A 108 -6.55 8.46 -13.86
CA ASN A 108 -5.29 9.01 -13.38
C ASN A 108 -4.52 9.68 -14.52
N ASN A 109 -4.13 10.92 -14.30
CA ASN A 109 -3.25 11.68 -15.18
C ASN A 109 -2.38 12.60 -14.34
N THR A 110 -1.25 12.06 -13.86
CA THR A 110 -0.28 12.79 -13.04
C THR A 110 0.80 13.48 -13.86
N GLY A 111 0.94 13.11 -15.14
CA GLY A 111 2.11 13.44 -15.97
C GLY A 111 3.29 12.48 -15.76
N ILE A 112 3.21 11.54 -14.82
CA ILE A 112 4.22 10.50 -14.55
C ILE A 112 3.60 9.13 -14.89
N PRO A 113 3.85 8.57 -16.09
CA PRO A 113 3.10 7.40 -16.57
C PRO A 113 3.21 6.16 -15.68
N PHE A 114 4.36 5.95 -15.03
CA PHE A 114 4.52 4.81 -14.12
C PHE A 114 3.73 5.00 -12.82
N LEU A 115 3.64 6.23 -12.30
CA LEU A 115 2.80 6.53 -11.14
C LEU A 115 1.32 6.36 -11.46
N ASP A 116 0.88 6.77 -12.66
CA ASP A 116 -0.49 6.54 -13.13
C ASP A 116 -0.84 5.04 -13.10
N HIS A 117 0.04 4.19 -13.65
CA HIS A 117 -0.12 2.73 -13.61
C HIS A 117 -0.18 2.18 -12.17
N MET A 118 0.58 2.74 -11.23
CA MET A 118 0.52 2.35 -9.82
C MET A 118 -0.80 2.75 -9.14
N LEU A 119 -1.33 3.94 -9.47
CA LEU A 119 -2.63 4.38 -8.98
C LEU A 119 -3.79 3.56 -9.56
N ASP A 120 -3.64 3.04 -10.78
CA ASP A 120 -4.60 2.09 -11.35
C ASP A 120 -4.64 0.78 -10.56
N GLN A 121 -3.50 0.31 -10.03
CA GLN A 121 -3.47 -0.86 -9.14
C GLN A 121 -4.19 -0.59 -7.81
N LEU A 122 -4.05 0.63 -7.29
CA LEU A 122 -4.77 1.07 -6.09
C LEU A 122 -6.28 1.01 -6.29
N ALA A 123 -6.78 1.54 -7.42
CA ALA A 123 -8.19 1.47 -7.77
C ALA A 123 -8.67 0.03 -7.96
N SER A 124 -8.03 -0.72 -8.86
CA SER A 124 -8.45 -2.06 -9.27
C SER A 124 -8.48 -3.06 -8.12
N HIS A 125 -7.45 -3.08 -7.28
CA HIS A 125 -7.35 -4.07 -6.19
C HIS A 125 -7.98 -3.59 -4.88
N GLY A 126 -8.09 -2.28 -4.68
CA GLY A 126 -8.77 -1.67 -3.54
C GLY A 126 -10.28 -1.52 -3.73
N LEU A 127 -10.77 -1.61 -4.96
CA LEU A 127 -12.12 -1.19 -5.37
C LEU A 127 -12.42 0.28 -5.04
N PHE A 128 -11.38 1.11 -4.99
CA PHE A 128 -11.55 2.55 -4.82
C PHE A 128 -11.83 3.18 -6.18
N ASP A 129 -12.71 4.16 -6.24
CA ASP A 129 -12.73 5.02 -7.42
C ASP A 129 -11.68 6.12 -7.21
N VAL A 130 -10.66 6.14 -8.05
CA VAL A 130 -9.48 6.98 -7.93
C VAL A 130 -9.41 7.92 -9.14
N HIS A 131 -9.61 9.21 -8.90
CA HIS A 131 -9.46 10.24 -9.92
C HIS A 131 -8.33 11.17 -9.51
N VAL A 132 -7.29 11.27 -10.32
CA VAL A 132 -6.13 12.13 -10.07
C VAL A 132 -5.81 12.92 -11.32
N LYS A 133 -5.73 14.25 -11.18
CA LYS A 133 -5.17 15.13 -12.20
C LYS A 133 -4.05 15.95 -11.59
N ALA A 134 -2.87 15.90 -12.16
CA ALA A 134 -1.76 16.75 -11.77
C ALA A 134 -1.07 17.38 -12.99
N THR A 135 -0.60 18.59 -12.78
CA THR A 135 0.41 19.23 -13.63
C THR A 135 1.49 19.77 -12.71
N GLY A 136 2.76 19.56 -13.06
CA GLY A 136 3.87 20.08 -12.29
C GLY A 136 5.11 20.31 -13.12
N ASP A 137 6.19 20.67 -12.46
CA ASP A 137 7.50 20.99 -12.99
C ASP A 137 8.35 19.76 -13.37
N ILE A 138 7.75 18.77 -14.05
CA ILE A 138 8.37 17.48 -14.46
C ILE A 138 9.68 17.65 -15.27
N HIS A 139 9.87 18.82 -15.89
CA HIS A 139 11.10 19.18 -16.59
C HIS A 139 12.31 19.40 -15.66
N ILE A 140 12.08 19.61 -14.37
CA ILE A 140 13.11 19.61 -13.31
C ILE A 140 13.34 18.16 -12.88
N ASP A 141 12.34 17.54 -12.26
CA ASP A 141 12.24 16.11 -11.97
C ASP A 141 10.79 15.71 -11.61
N ASP A 142 10.57 14.43 -11.31
CA ASP A 142 9.27 13.88 -10.92
C ASP A 142 8.89 14.18 -9.44
N HIS A 143 9.79 14.78 -8.65
CA HIS A 143 9.72 14.79 -7.18
C HIS A 143 8.51 15.56 -6.67
N HIS A 144 8.38 16.84 -7.03
CA HIS A 144 7.29 17.68 -6.51
C HIS A 144 5.92 17.13 -6.93
N THR A 145 5.80 16.67 -8.18
CA THR A 145 4.55 16.08 -8.68
C THR A 145 4.19 14.80 -7.92
N ASN A 146 5.14 13.89 -7.72
CA ASN A 146 4.94 12.66 -6.96
C ASN A 146 4.53 12.94 -5.50
N GLU A 147 5.28 13.82 -4.81
CA GLU A 147 5.01 14.21 -3.44
C GLU A 147 3.61 14.82 -3.29
N ASP A 148 3.29 15.81 -4.12
CA ASP A 148 2.05 16.57 -3.97
C ASP A 148 0.80 15.76 -4.34
N VAL A 149 0.93 14.81 -5.28
CA VAL A 149 -0.09 13.79 -5.53
C VAL A 149 -0.31 12.93 -4.29
N ALA A 150 0.76 12.43 -3.66
CA ALA A 150 0.64 11.61 -2.46
C ALA A 150 0.03 12.37 -1.27
N LEU A 151 0.45 13.63 -1.05
CA LEU A 151 -0.11 14.50 -0.01
C LEU A 151 -1.62 14.72 -0.22
N ALA A 152 -2.04 14.97 -1.46
CA ALA A 152 -3.45 15.17 -1.82
C ALA A 152 -4.27 13.88 -1.65
N ILE A 153 -3.75 12.73 -2.08
CA ILE A 153 -4.38 11.42 -1.86
C ILE A 153 -4.55 11.14 -0.37
N GLY A 154 -3.51 11.30 0.44
CA GLY A 154 -3.61 11.06 1.88
C GLY A 154 -4.64 11.97 2.55
N THR A 155 -4.74 13.24 2.11
CA THR A 155 -5.76 14.18 2.59
C THR A 155 -7.17 13.76 2.16
N ALA A 156 -7.36 13.32 0.91
CA ALA A 156 -8.64 12.82 0.42
C ALA A 156 -9.09 11.56 1.18
N CYS A 157 -8.17 10.62 1.45
CA CYS A 157 -8.45 9.47 2.30
C CYS A 157 -8.86 9.88 3.71
N LEU A 158 -8.18 10.88 4.32
CA LEU A 158 -8.54 11.39 5.64
C LEU A 158 -9.96 11.97 5.66
N GLN A 159 -10.33 12.76 4.65
CA GLN A 159 -11.67 13.32 4.52
C GLN A 159 -12.73 12.23 4.36
N ALA A 160 -12.48 11.27 3.44
CA ALA A 160 -13.40 10.16 3.17
C ALA A 160 -13.61 9.26 4.40
N LEU A 161 -12.59 9.09 5.24
CA LEU A 161 -12.65 8.30 6.46
C LEU A 161 -13.51 8.93 7.57
N GLY A 162 -13.71 10.26 7.55
CA GLY A 162 -14.49 10.97 8.57
C GLY A 162 -14.06 10.66 10.01
N ASP A 163 -15.02 10.25 10.84
CA ASP A 163 -14.80 9.94 12.26
C ASP A 163 -14.30 8.50 12.52
N ARG A 164 -14.05 7.73 11.44
CA ARG A 164 -13.48 6.37 11.48
C ARG A 164 -14.31 5.39 12.32
N LYS A 165 -15.61 5.63 12.46
CA LYS A 165 -16.51 4.73 13.18
C LYS A 165 -16.88 3.51 12.35
N GLY A 166 -17.01 2.37 13.02
CA GLY A 166 -17.51 1.14 12.43
C GLY A 166 -16.58 0.43 11.46
N ILE A 167 -15.41 0.99 11.12
CA ILE A 167 -14.45 0.34 10.22
C ILE A 167 -13.63 -0.74 10.93
N ASN A 168 -13.02 -1.63 10.14
CA ASN A 168 -12.06 -2.63 10.64
C ASN A 168 -10.80 -2.02 11.26
N ARG A 169 -10.41 -0.82 10.80
CA ARG A 169 -9.23 -0.03 11.23
C ARG A 169 -7.88 -0.63 10.84
N PHE A 170 -7.72 -1.94 10.96
CA PHE A 170 -6.50 -2.65 10.61
C PHE A 170 -6.66 -3.37 9.28
N GLY A 171 -5.58 -3.35 8.49
CA GLY A 171 -5.46 -4.07 7.25
C GLY A 171 -4.12 -4.76 7.15
N ASP A 172 -4.10 -5.97 6.63
CA ASP A 172 -2.91 -6.79 6.48
C ASP A 172 -3.02 -7.66 5.24
N PHE A 173 -2.07 -7.52 4.31
CA PHE A 173 -2.07 -8.28 3.07
C PHE A 173 -0.66 -8.47 2.51
N SER A 174 -0.38 -9.66 1.97
CA SER A 174 0.82 -9.91 1.17
C SER A 174 0.44 -10.19 -0.28
N ALA A 175 1.05 -9.47 -1.21
CA ALA A 175 0.82 -9.65 -2.64
C ALA A 175 2.12 -10.10 -3.33
N PRO A 176 2.07 -11.20 -4.11
CA PRO A 176 3.15 -11.52 -5.03
C PRO A 176 2.97 -10.78 -6.36
N LEU A 177 4.08 -10.62 -7.08
CA LEU A 177 4.09 -10.43 -8.52
C LEU A 177 5.33 -11.13 -9.07
N ASP A 178 5.11 -12.24 -9.76
CA ASP A 178 6.16 -13.18 -10.17
C ASP A 178 7.10 -13.53 -9.00
N GLU A 179 8.37 -13.14 -9.06
CA GLU A 179 9.36 -13.41 -8.02
C GLU A 179 9.34 -12.43 -6.85
N ALA A 180 8.62 -11.31 -6.98
CA ALA A 180 8.45 -10.34 -5.92
C ALA A 180 7.34 -10.76 -4.94
N LEU A 181 7.56 -10.49 -3.67
CA LEU A 181 6.57 -10.71 -2.61
C LEU A 181 6.68 -9.58 -1.59
N ILE A 182 5.61 -8.79 -1.48
CA ILE A 182 5.55 -7.63 -0.58
C ILE A 182 4.43 -7.85 0.43
N HIS A 183 4.73 -7.54 1.69
CA HIS A 183 3.79 -7.56 2.80
C HIS A 183 3.49 -6.13 3.24
N VAL A 184 2.20 -5.77 3.30
CA VAL A 184 1.73 -4.49 3.80
C VAL A 184 0.80 -4.69 4.99
N ALA A 185 1.10 -4.02 6.10
CA ALA A 185 0.22 -3.93 7.25
C ALA A 185 0.00 -2.45 7.62
N LEU A 186 -1.25 -2.07 7.91
CA LEU A 186 -1.60 -0.70 8.25
C LEU A 186 -2.65 -0.59 9.36
N ASP A 187 -2.59 0.53 10.07
CA ASP A 187 -3.55 0.96 11.09
C ASP A 187 -4.01 2.39 10.72
N LEU A 188 -5.33 2.57 10.53
CA LEU A 188 -5.98 3.87 10.34
C LEU A 188 -6.05 4.66 11.66
N SER A 189 -4.87 4.93 12.20
CA SER A 189 -4.62 5.12 13.62
C SER A 189 -4.76 6.58 14.09
N GLY A 190 -4.65 7.52 13.16
CA GLY A 190 -4.53 8.96 13.41
C GLY A 190 -3.08 9.41 13.55
N ARG A 191 -2.13 8.47 13.59
CA ARG A 191 -0.71 8.72 13.86
C ARG A 191 0.11 8.43 12.60
N PRO A 192 0.70 9.44 11.96
CA PRO A 192 1.50 9.26 10.76
C PRO A 192 2.77 8.48 11.10
N TYR A 193 3.01 7.37 10.43
CA TYR A 193 4.24 6.59 10.55
C TYR A 193 4.41 5.71 9.31
N LEU A 194 5.64 5.64 8.79
CA LEU A 194 6.04 4.70 7.75
C LEU A 194 7.19 3.82 8.26
N GLY A 195 6.99 2.51 8.21
CA GLY A 195 8.07 1.53 8.19
C GLY A 195 8.23 1.01 6.76
N TYR A 196 9.41 1.17 6.18
CA TYR A 196 9.67 0.84 4.79
C TYR A 196 11.04 0.17 4.66
N ASP A 197 11.12 -0.95 3.94
CA ASP A 197 12.37 -1.70 3.77
C ASP A 197 12.63 -2.18 2.32
N LEU A 198 11.88 -1.66 1.33
CA LEU A 198 12.02 -2.10 -0.06
C LEU A 198 13.45 -1.88 -0.56
N GLN A 199 14.00 -2.92 -1.19
CA GLN A 199 15.30 -2.91 -1.84
C GLN A 199 15.07 -2.93 -3.35
N ILE A 200 14.94 -1.74 -3.94
CA ILE A 200 14.68 -1.56 -5.37
C ILE A 200 16.02 -1.42 -6.11
N PRO A 201 16.44 -2.41 -6.92
CA PRO A 201 17.83 -2.50 -7.40
C PRO A 201 18.18 -1.61 -8.59
N THR A 202 17.21 -0.95 -9.23
CA THR A 202 17.44 0.01 -10.32
C THR A 202 17.04 1.40 -9.89
N GLN A 203 17.72 2.44 -10.39
CA GLN A 203 17.41 3.84 -10.07
C GLN A 203 16.14 4.36 -10.77
N ARG A 204 15.75 3.71 -11.88
CA ARG A 204 14.61 4.10 -12.69
C ARG A 204 13.79 2.87 -13.08
N VAL A 205 12.48 3.06 -13.23
CA VAL A 205 11.56 2.15 -13.93
C VAL A 205 10.84 2.97 -15.00
N GLY A 206 11.13 2.68 -16.27
CA GLY A 206 10.84 3.62 -17.35
C GLY A 206 11.59 4.93 -17.10
N THR A 207 10.85 6.04 -17.00
CA THR A 207 11.41 7.35 -16.62
C THR A 207 11.26 7.67 -15.14
N TYR A 208 10.52 6.89 -14.36
CA TYR A 208 10.21 7.20 -12.97
C TYR A 208 11.36 6.86 -12.02
N ASP A 209 11.75 7.81 -11.19
CA ASP A 209 12.79 7.65 -10.18
C ASP A 209 12.34 6.78 -9.01
N THR A 210 13.04 5.68 -8.75
CA THR A 210 12.61 4.68 -7.78
C THR A 210 12.71 5.14 -6.33
N GLN A 211 13.50 6.20 -6.04
CA GLN A 211 13.52 6.79 -4.70
C GLN A 211 12.17 7.42 -4.33
N LEU A 212 11.38 7.81 -5.34
CA LEU A 212 10.09 8.46 -5.14
C LEU A 212 9.00 7.52 -4.62
N VAL A 213 9.21 6.20 -4.67
CA VAL A 213 8.29 5.20 -4.11
C VAL A 213 8.19 5.35 -2.59
N GLU A 214 9.32 5.44 -1.89
CA GLU A 214 9.34 5.66 -0.45
C GLU A 214 8.74 7.02 -0.10
N HIS A 215 9.14 8.06 -0.83
CA HIS A 215 8.60 9.42 -0.65
C HIS A 215 7.08 9.48 -0.86
N PHE A 216 6.54 8.76 -1.85
CA PHE A 216 5.10 8.69 -2.08
C PHE A 216 4.37 8.18 -0.84
N PHE A 217 4.79 7.02 -0.30
CA PHE A 217 4.15 6.46 0.89
C PHE A 217 4.37 7.33 2.13
N GLN A 218 5.55 7.94 2.28
CA GLN A 218 5.84 8.82 3.40
C GLN A 218 4.92 10.05 3.41
N SER A 219 4.75 10.68 2.25
CA SER A 219 3.86 11.83 2.09
C SER A 219 2.39 11.45 2.27
N LEU A 220 1.97 10.30 1.75
CA LEU A 220 0.62 9.76 1.96
C LEU A 220 0.32 9.53 3.44
N VAL A 221 1.22 8.93 4.21
CA VAL A 221 0.97 8.69 5.65
C VAL A 221 0.93 9.98 6.45
N ASN A 222 1.77 10.96 6.07
CA ASN A 222 1.83 12.26 6.73
C ASN A 222 0.49 12.99 6.66
N THR A 223 -0.24 12.90 5.53
CA THR A 223 -1.53 13.56 5.33
C THR A 223 -2.76 12.72 5.68
N SER A 224 -2.68 11.40 5.58
CA SER A 224 -3.78 10.51 6.00
C SER A 224 -3.83 10.29 7.52
N GLY A 225 -2.68 10.44 8.20
CA GLY A 225 -2.54 10.06 9.60
C GLY A 225 -2.72 8.55 9.80
N MET A 226 -2.15 7.75 8.90
CA MET A 226 -2.09 6.29 9.04
C MET A 226 -0.72 5.84 9.52
N THR A 227 -0.69 4.70 10.18
CA THR A 227 0.52 3.93 10.43
C THR A 227 0.61 2.87 9.34
N LEU A 228 1.71 2.82 8.59
CA LEU A 228 1.91 1.94 7.45
C LEU A 228 3.25 1.22 7.57
N HIS A 229 3.25 -0.10 7.35
CA HIS A 229 4.45 -0.90 7.21
C HIS A 229 4.45 -1.59 5.85
N ILE A 230 5.55 -1.46 5.11
CA ILE A 230 5.80 -2.09 3.82
C ILE A 230 7.07 -2.92 3.95
N ARG A 231 6.96 -4.23 3.72
CA ARG A 231 8.06 -5.19 3.86
C ARG A 231 8.30 -5.99 2.58
N GLN A 232 9.52 -5.95 2.06
CA GLN A 232 9.96 -6.83 0.97
C GLN A 232 10.38 -8.19 1.54
N LEU A 233 9.68 -9.24 1.13
CA LEU A 233 9.99 -10.62 1.51
C LEU A 233 10.81 -11.33 0.42
N ALA A 234 10.56 -10.98 -0.84
CA ALA A 234 11.31 -11.43 -2.00
C ALA A 234 11.17 -10.40 -3.15
N GLY A 235 12.04 -10.48 -4.15
CA GLY A 235 11.93 -9.70 -5.38
C GLY A 235 13.27 -9.31 -5.97
N ARG A 236 13.35 -9.22 -7.30
CA ARG A 236 14.55 -8.79 -8.02
C ARG A 236 14.24 -7.74 -9.07
N ASN A 237 13.12 -7.83 -9.76
CA ASN A 237 12.71 -6.85 -10.75
C ASN A 237 12.07 -5.64 -10.03
N SER A 238 12.60 -4.44 -10.27
CA SER A 238 12.12 -3.20 -9.66
C SER A 238 10.64 -2.92 -9.94
N HIS A 239 10.17 -3.17 -11.16
CA HIS A 239 8.76 -3.03 -11.51
C HIS A 239 7.92 -3.98 -10.66
N HIS A 240 8.31 -5.26 -10.58
CA HIS A 240 7.55 -6.27 -9.84
C HIS A 240 7.47 -5.94 -8.35
N ILE A 241 8.56 -5.48 -7.74
CA ILE A 241 8.62 -5.02 -6.35
C ILE A 241 7.64 -3.87 -6.10
N ILE A 242 7.67 -2.83 -6.95
CA ILE A 242 6.83 -1.64 -6.74
C ILE A 242 5.36 -1.97 -7.01
N GLU A 243 5.04 -2.67 -8.09
CA GLU A 243 3.66 -3.00 -8.42
C GLU A 243 3.04 -3.95 -7.37
N ALA A 244 3.79 -4.96 -6.90
CA ALA A 244 3.35 -5.81 -5.79
C ALA A 244 3.09 -5.00 -4.51
N THR A 245 3.88 -3.96 -4.26
CA THR A 245 3.68 -3.03 -3.13
C THR A 245 2.34 -2.31 -3.23
N PHE A 246 2.02 -1.71 -4.39
CA PHE A 246 0.74 -1.02 -4.58
C PHE A 246 -0.44 -1.98 -4.49
N LYS A 247 -0.32 -3.21 -5.02
CA LYS A 247 -1.35 -4.26 -4.89
C LYS A 247 -1.59 -4.66 -3.44
N ALA A 248 -0.52 -4.89 -2.68
CA ALA A 248 -0.62 -5.23 -1.26
C ALA A 248 -1.21 -4.07 -0.45
N PHE A 249 -0.76 -2.84 -0.70
CA PHE A 249 -1.30 -1.64 -0.06
C PHE A 249 -2.79 -1.45 -0.35
N ALA A 250 -3.21 -1.59 -1.60
CA ALA A 250 -4.61 -1.46 -1.99
C ALA A 250 -5.52 -2.43 -1.24
N ARG A 251 -5.11 -3.70 -1.15
CA ARG A 251 -5.84 -4.76 -0.44
C ARG A 251 -5.89 -4.53 1.07
N ALA A 252 -4.76 -4.18 1.68
CA ALA A 252 -4.69 -3.86 3.10
C ALA A 252 -5.54 -2.62 3.43
N LEU A 253 -5.47 -1.58 2.61
CA LEU A 253 -6.26 -0.36 2.81
C LEU A 253 -7.75 -0.65 2.69
N ARG A 254 -8.16 -1.42 1.68
CA ARG A 254 -9.55 -1.86 1.51
C ARG A 254 -10.05 -2.59 2.76
N GLN A 255 -9.29 -3.57 3.24
CA GLN A 255 -9.66 -4.30 4.44
C GLN A 255 -9.85 -3.35 5.63
N ALA A 256 -8.93 -2.39 5.81
CA ALA A 256 -8.97 -1.45 6.93
C ALA A 256 -10.14 -0.46 6.85
N THR A 257 -10.54 -0.05 5.65
CA THR A 257 -11.61 0.92 5.41
C THR A 257 -12.99 0.27 5.39
N GLU A 258 -13.11 -1.03 5.12
CA GLU A 258 -14.39 -1.75 5.16
C GLU A 258 -15.03 -1.71 6.56
N TYR A 259 -16.37 -1.73 6.58
CA TYR A 259 -17.14 -1.78 7.82
C TYR A 259 -17.01 -3.15 8.50
N ASP A 260 -16.77 -3.13 9.80
CA ASP A 260 -16.80 -4.29 10.69
C ASP A 260 -18.27 -4.61 11.03
N PRO A 261 -18.85 -5.72 10.53
CA PRO A 261 -20.26 -6.04 10.73
C PRO A 261 -20.62 -6.33 12.19
N ARG A 262 -19.65 -6.55 13.07
CA ARG A 262 -19.87 -6.91 14.48
C ARG A 262 -19.72 -5.73 15.42
N ARG A 263 -19.13 -4.62 14.98
CA ARG A 263 -18.78 -3.47 15.84
C ARG A 263 -19.94 -2.52 16.11
N GLY A 264 -21.03 -2.62 15.35
CA GLY A 264 -22.23 -1.79 15.53
C GLY A 264 -21.96 -0.29 15.41
N GLY A 265 -21.06 0.13 14.51
CA GLY A 265 -20.77 1.55 14.28
C GLY A 265 -19.96 2.25 15.37
N THR A 266 -19.40 1.53 16.35
CA THR A 266 -18.56 2.15 17.40
C THR A 266 -17.15 2.49 16.90
N VAL A 267 -16.47 3.44 17.56
CA VAL A 267 -15.08 3.79 17.25
C VAL A 267 -14.16 2.61 17.60
N PRO A 268 -13.28 2.14 16.70
CA PRO A 268 -12.39 1.02 16.97
C PRO A 268 -11.17 1.41 17.81
N SER A 269 -11.38 2.01 18.99
CA SER A 269 -10.32 2.49 19.88
C SER A 269 -10.73 2.38 21.34
N SER A 270 -9.88 1.79 22.18
CA SER A 270 -10.08 1.76 23.64
C SER A 270 -10.01 3.15 24.28
N LYS A 271 -9.34 4.12 23.62
CA LYS A 271 -9.30 5.53 24.05
C LYS A 271 -10.58 6.29 23.70
N GLY A 272 -11.52 5.69 22.97
CA GLY A 272 -12.76 6.33 22.53
C GLY A 272 -12.62 7.31 21.36
N VAL A 273 -11.39 7.59 20.91
CA VAL A 273 -11.12 8.54 19.81
C VAL A 273 -10.01 8.02 18.87
N LEU A 274 -10.12 8.39 17.59
CA LEU A 274 -9.09 8.32 16.55
C LEU A 274 -9.06 9.67 15.84
N SER A 275 -7.95 10.41 15.93
CA SER A 275 -7.80 11.74 15.32
C SER A 275 -6.37 11.94 14.83
N ARG A 276 -6.22 12.77 13.79
CA ARG A 276 -4.91 13.25 13.27
C ARG A 276 -4.44 14.55 13.94
N SER A 277 -5.31 15.22 14.70
CA SER A 277 -5.05 16.48 15.41
C SER A 277 -3.88 16.41 16.38
#